data_AF-J3BUE2-F1
#
_entry.id   AF-J3BUE2-F1
#
_cell.length_a   1.000
_cell.length_b   1.000
_cell.length_c   1.000
_cell.angle_alpha   90.00
_cell.angle_beta   90.00
_cell.angle_gamma   90.00
#
_symmetry.space_group_name_H-M   'P 1'
#
loop_
_entity.id
_entity.type
_entity.pdbx_description
1 polymer ?
#
loop_
_entity_poly.entity_id
_entity_poly.type
_entity_poly.pdbx_seq_one_letter_code
_entity_poly.pdbx_strand_id
1 'polypeptide(L)'
;MSFNIMMVFGTRPEAIKMAPLARVLRQLSGGRLSLCSTGQLDDEVHFERMSRVHTPFGDGHASERIGTRLFERLSVRSAAVKAR
;
A
#
# COMPACT_ATOMS: atom_id res chain seq x y z
N MET A 1 -5.66 12.49 18.55
CA MET A 1 -4.66 13.22 17.74
C MET A 1 -5.19 13.32 16.33
N SER A 2 -5.30 14.53 15.79
CA SER A 2 -5.70 14.76 14.41
C SER A 2 -4.49 14.74 13.49
N PHE A 3 -4.54 13.96 12.41
CA PHE A 3 -3.43 13.86 11.45
C PHE A 3 -3.92 13.98 10.00
N ASN A 4 -3.18 14.71 9.18
CA ASN A 4 -3.47 14.91 7.76
C ASN A 4 -2.40 14.19 6.94
N ILE A 5 -2.82 13.24 6.11
CA ILE A 5 -1.94 12.41 5.29
C ILE A 5 -2.28 12.67 3.82
N MET A 6 -1.28 13.05 3.03
CA MET A 6 -1.38 13.08 1.57
C MET A 6 -0.59 11.93 0.99
N MET A 7 -1.26 11.06 0.23
CA MET A 7 -0.65 9.96 -0.49
C MET A 7 -0.47 10.37 -1.95
N VAL A 8 0.78 10.51 -2.38
CA VAL A 8 1.14 10.91 -3.74
C VAL A 8 1.63 9.69 -4.52
N PHE A 9 1.10 9.46 -5.72
CA PHE A 9 1.55 8.40 -6.63
C PHE A 9 1.50 8.89 -8.08
N GLY A 10 2.43 8.43 -8.92
CA GLY A 10 2.57 8.92 -10.30
C GLY A 10 2.16 7.93 -11.38
N THR A 11 2.19 6.62 -11.08
CA THR A 11 1.96 5.57 -12.07
C THR A 11 0.90 4.55 -11.65
N ARG A 12 0.31 3.86 -12.64
CA ARG A 12 -0.69 2.80 -12.41
C ARG A 12 -0.17 1.66 -11.50
N PRO A 13 1.07 1.15 -11.65
CA PRO A 13 1.60 0.15 -10.72
C PRO A 13 1.71 0.65 -9.27
N GLU A 14 2.04 1.92 -9.05
CA GLU A 14 2.12 2.50 -7.70
C GLU A 14 0.74 2.63 -7.06
N ALA A 15 -0.25 3.13 -7.81
CA ALA A 15 -1.63 3.27 -7.30
C ALA A 15 -2.22 1.92 -6.87
N ILE A 16 -1.99 0.85 -7.65
CA ILE A 16 -2.46 -0.51 -7.31
C ILE A 16 -1.80 -1.02 -6.03
N LYS A 17 -0.48 -0.79 -5.88
CA LYS A 17 0.27 -1.19 -4.66
C LYS A 17 -0.18 -0.41 -3.42
N MET A 18 -0.62 0.83 -3.59
CA MET A 18 -1.00 1.71 -2.47
C MET A 18 -2.48 1.62 -2.08
N ALA A 19 -3.33 1.04 -2.93
CA ALA A 19 -4.77 0.90 -2.67
C ALA A 19 -5.10 0.17 -1.34
N PRO A 20 -4.42 -0.94 -0.95
CA PRO A 20 -4.64 -1.57 0.35
C PRO A 20 -4.30 -0.66 1.53
N LEU A 21 -3.20 0.10 1.45
CA LEU A 21 -2.77 1.03 2.50
C LEU A 21 -3.76 2.19 2.65
N ALA A 22 -4.22 2.76 1.53
CA ALA A 22 -5.24 3.81 1.54
C ALA A 22 -6.53 3.33 2.23
N ARG A 23 -6.94 2.07 2.01
CA ARG A 23 -8.12 1.48 2.66
C ARG A 23 -7.97 1.39 4.17
N VAL A 24 -6.81 0.96 4.66
CA VAL A 24 -6.53 0.88 6.12
C VAL A 24 -6.48 2.28 6.74
N LEU A 25 -5.81 3.23 6.10
CA LEU A 25 -5.69 4.60 6.62
C LEU A 25 -7.04 5.31 6.73
N ARG A 26 -7.99 5.03 5.82
CA ARG A 26 -9.37 5.54 5.88
C ARG A 26 -10.18 5.02 7.07
N GLN A 27 -9.79 3.88 7.65
CA GLN A 27 -10.48 3.28 8.78
C GLN A 27 -9.99 3.83 10.13
N LEU A 28 -8.87 4.56 10.16
CA LEU A 28 -8.35 5.16 11.38
C LEU A 28 -9.17 6.39 11.77
N SER A 29 -9.86 6.31 12.90
CA SER A 29 -10.61 7.43 13.47
C SER A 29 -9.67 8.55 13.92
N GLY A 30 -9.84 9.74 13.34
CA GLY A 30 -9.10 10.96 13.72
C GLY A 30 -8.20 11.55 12.64
N GLY A 31 -8.10 10.95 11.44
CA GLY A 31 -7.24 11.47 10.37
C GLY A 31 -7.96 11.79 9.06
N ARG A 32 -7.43 12.75 8.30
CA ARG A 32 -7.85 13.05 6.92
C ARG A 32 -6.83 12.45 5.96
N LEU A 33 -7.29 11.58 5.04
CA LEU A 33 -6.47 11.06 3.95
C LEU A 33 -6.84 11.75 2.63
N SER A 34 -5.86 12.37 1.99
CA SER A 34 -5.95 12.92 0.63
C SER A 34 -5.13 12.07 -0.33
N LEU A 35 -5.69 11.72 -1.47
CA LEU A 35 -4.96 11.03 -2.55
C LEU A 35 -4.61 12.06 -3.63
N CYS A 36 -3.36 12.07 -4.07
CA CYS A 36 -2.84 12.96 -5.11
C CYS A 36 -2.18 12.10 -6.18
N SER A 37 -2.68 12.18 -7.41
CA SER A 37 -2.05 11.55 -8.57
C SER A 37 -1.27 12.60 -9.33
N THR A 38 0.01 12.36 -9.62
CA THR A 38 0.83 13.29 -10.44
C THR A 38 0.60 13.10 -11.95
N GLY A 39 -0.23 12.14 -12.36
CA GLY A 39 -0.75 12.05 -13.72
C GLY A 39 0.29 11.86 -14.81
N GLN A 40 1.34 11.06 -14.59
CA GLN A 40 2.33 10.73 -15.64
C GLN A 40 1.78 9.75 -16.71
N LEU A 41 0.48 9.82 -17.03
CA LEU A 41 -0.24 8.78 -17.76
C LEU A 41 -0.26 8.93 -19.29
N ASP A 42 0.17 10.08 -19.85
CA ASP A 42 0.08 10.33 -21.29
C ASP A 42 1.38 10.08 -22.06
N ASP A 43 2.37 9.41 -21.46
CA ASP A 43 3.58 8.95 -22.17
C ASP A 43 3.49 7.45 -22.48
N GLU A 44 2.88 7.15 -23.62
CA GLU A 44 2.67 5.78 -24.11
C GLU A 44 3.99 5.02 -24.32
N VAL A 45 5.07 5.73 -24.69
CA VAL A 45 6.41 5.15 -24.87
C VAL A 45 7.00 4.76 -23.51
N HIS A 46 6.83 5.60 -22.49
CA HIS A 46 7.26 5.30 -21.12
C HIS A 46 6.45 4.15 -20.51
N PHE A 47 5.15 4.09 -20.77
CA PHE A 47 4.28 2.99 -20.37
C PHE A 47 4.71 1.65 -20.98
N GLU A 48 4.87 1.60 -22.30
CA GLU A 48 5.34 0.40 -23.02
C GLU A 48 6.68 -0.08 -22.44
N ARG A 49 7.63 0.86 -22.28
CA ARG A 49 8.96 0.57 -21.73
C ARG A 49 8.89 0.00 -20.31
N MET A 50 8.09 0.58 -19.42
CA MET A 50 7.94 0.11 -18.03
C MET A 50 7.13 -1.18 -17.92
N SER A 51 6.13 -1.39 -18.77
CA SER A 51 5.25 -2.57 -18.77
C SER A 51 5.99 -3.86 -19.12
N ARG A 52 7.07 -3.74 -19.92
CA ARG A 52 7.89 -4.86 -20.37
C ARG A 52 9.12 -5.13 -19.50
N VAL A 53 9.41 -4.28 -18.50
CA VAL A 53 10.54 -4.52 -17.60
C VAL A 53 10.24 -5.74 -16.73
N HIS A 54 10.93 -6.83 -17.02
CA HIS A 54 11.01 -7.98 -16.12
C HIS A 54 11.78 -7.56 -14.86
N THR A 55 11.06 -7.26 -13.78
CA THR A 55 11.67 -6.93 -12.49
C THR A 55 12.05 -8.21 -11.73
N PRO A 56 13.28 -8.35 -11.22
CA PRO A 56 13.64 -9.45 -10.30
C PRO A 56 13.04 -9.24 -8.89
N PHE A 57 12.47 -8.06 -8.63
CA PHE A 57 11.90 -7.68 -7.34
C PHE A 57 10.37 -7.80 -7.38
N GLY A 58 9.87 -8.98 -7.00
CA GLY A 58 8.46 -9.20 -6.69
C GLY A 58 7.75 -10.13 -7.68
N ASP A 59 6.99 -11.06 -7.12
CA ASP A 59 6.18 -12.06 -7.81
C ASP A 59 4.68 -11.69 -7.84
N GLY A 60 4.35 -10.45 -7.45
CA GLY A 60 2.97 -9.97 -7.32
C GLY A 60 2.27 -10.32 -6.00
N HIS A 61 2.85 -11.18 -5.14
CA HIS A 61 2.21 -11.69 -3.93
C HIS A 61 2.71 -11.00 -2.64
N ALA A 62 3.45 -9.89 -2.78
CA ALA A 62 4.05 -9.18 -1.64
C ALA A 62 3.01 -8.72 -0.61
N SER A 63 1.87 -8.20 -1.07
CA SER A 63 0.78 -7.71 -0.20
C SER A 63 0.18 -8.81 0.67
N GLU A 64 0.00 -10.02 0.11
CA GLU A 64 -0.52 -11.18 0.83
C GLU A 64 0.49 -11.64 1.89
N ARG A 65 1.77 -11.76 1.51
CA ARG A 65 2.86 -12.13 2.43
C ARG A 65 2.97 -11.14 3.60
N ILE A 66 2.89 -9.84 3.32
CA ILE A 66 2.88 -8.80 4.36
C ILE A 66 1.65 -8.95 5.27
N GLY A 67 0.47 -9.16 4.69
CA GLY A 67 -0.78 -9.38 5.42
C GLY A 67 -0.70 -10.57 6.38
N THR A 68 -0.25 -11.73 5.90
CA THR A 68 -0.07 -12.95 6.70
C THR A 68 0.88 -12.70 7.87
N ARG A 69 2.03 -12.06 7.62
CA ARG A 69 3.02 -11.78 8.67
C ARG A 69 2.52 -10.81 9.73
N LEU A 70 1.73 -9.81 9.33
CA LEU A 70 1.09 -8.89 10.28
C LEU A 70 0.05 -9.62 11.13
N PHE A 71 -0.78 -10.47 10.51
CA PHE A 71 -1.78 -11.26 11.22
C PHE A 71 -1.17 -12.20 12.25
N GLU A 72 -0.12 -12.95 11.89
CA GLU A 72 0.63 -13.82 12.81
C GLU A 72 1.17 -13.02 14.00
N ARG A 73 1.85 -11.91 13.72
CA ARG A 73 2.53 -11.12 14.76
C ARG A 73 1.55 -10.44 15.72
N LEU A 74 0.40 -9.99 15.23
CA LEU A 74 -0.63 -9.36 16.05
C LEU A 74 -1.42 -10.40 16.85
N SER A 75 -1.74 -11.56 16.25
CA SER A 75 -2.44 -12.66 16.92
C SER A 75 -1.63 -13.20 18.11
N VAL A 76 -0.31 -13.36 17.95
CA VAL A 76 0.58 -13.80 19.04
C VAL A 76 0.68 -12.75 20.15
N ARG A 77 0.74 -11.44 19.81
CA ARG A 77 0.75 -10.37 20.82
C ARG A 77 -0.56 -10.28 21.59
N SER A 78 -1.71 -10.50 20.95
CA SER A 78 -3.00 -10.53 21.64
C SER A 78 -3.14 -11.71 22.60
N ALA A 79 -2.56 -12.87 22.28
CA ALA A 79 -2.51 -14.02 23.20
C ALA A 79 -1.59 -13.74 24.41
N ALA A 80 -0.42 -13.13 24.20
CA ALA A 80 0.51 -12.78 25.26
C ALA A 80 -0.03 -11.70 26.23
N VAL A 81 -0.91 -10.81 25.77
CA VAL A 81 -1.56 -9.80 26.61
C VAL A 81 -2.72 -10.37 27.43
N LYS A 82 -3.41 -11.42 26.94
CA LYS A 82 -4.51 -12.09 27.67
C LYS A 82 -4.05 -13.09 28.73
N ALA A 83 -2.81 -13.55 28.67
CA ALA A 83 -2.22 -14.49 29.62
C ALA A 83 -1.56 -13.81 30.85
N ARG A 84 -1.80 -12.51 31.03
CA ARG A 84 -1.28 -11.68 32.12
C ARG A 84 -2.45 -11.01 32.83
#